data_AF-A0A915CY72-F1
#
_entry.id   AF-A0A915CY72-F1
#
_cell.length_a   1.000
_cell.length_b   1.000
_cell.length_c   1.000
_cell.angle_alpha   90.00
_cell.angle_beta   90.00
_cell.angle_gamma   90.00
#
_symmetry.space_group_name_H-M   'P 1'
#
loop_
_entity.id
_entity.type
_entity.pdbx_description
1 polymer ?
#
loop_
_entity_poly.entity_id
_entity_poly.type
_entity_poly.pdbx_seq_one_letter_code
_entity_poly.pdbx_strand_id
1 'polypeptide(L)'
;MEIYLFRREQFNRLYNCSKINIKDIPLELRVHTGKGLIVIILCAIFYTLYIPCSFSLWKHKENACYKLMLYICAIDLSAIWC
;
A
#
# COMPACT_ATOMS: atom_id res chain seq x y z
N MET A 1 -16.88 15.77 -3.46
CA MET A 1 -17.41 14.99 -4.61
C MET A 1 -18.93 15.17 -4.67
N GLU A 2 -19.41 16.42 -4.80
CA GLU A 2 -20.87 16.71 -4.73
C GLU A 2 -21.38 17.48 -5.96
N ILE A 3 -20.49 18.20 -6.65
CA ILE A 3 -20.81 19.05 -7.81
C ILE A 3 -21.35 18.23 -9.00
N TYR A 4 -20.99 16.96 -9.13
CA TYR A 4 -21.40 16.10 -10.24
C TYR A 4 -22.67 15.28 -9.96
N LEU A 5 -23.20 15.32 -8.74
CA LEU A 5 -24.34 14.50 -8.31
C LEU A 5 -25.65 14.96 -8.99
N PHE A 6 -25.79 16.27 -9.22
CA PHE A 6 -26.94 16.88 -9.89
C PHE A 6 -26.77 17.07 -11.41
N ARG A 7 -25.55 16.87 -11.94
CA ARG A 7 -25.24 17.02 -13.37
C ARG A 7 -24.86 15.68 -13.98
N ARG A 8 -25.87 14.80 -14.05
CA ARG A 8 -25.74 13.39 -14.43
C ARG A 8 -25.10 13.19 -15.81
N GLU A 9 -25.30 14.09 -16.77
CA GLU A 9 -24.65 14.04 -18.08
C GLU A 9 -23.13 14.27 -18.02
N GLN A 10 -22.66 15.29 -17.29
CA GLN A 10 -21.22 15.54 -17.15
C GLN A 10 -20.55 14.43 -16.33
N PHE A 11 -21.23 13.94 -15.29
CA PHE A 11 -20.79 12.77 -14.56
C PHE A 11 -20.65 11.55 -15.49
N ASN A 12 -21.66 11.27 -16.32
CA ASN A 12 -21.62 10.15 -17.25
C ASN A 12 -20.59 10.32 -18.38
N ARG A 13 -20.18 11.54 -18.71
CA ARG A 13 -19.11 11.76 -19.70
C ARG A 13 -17.72 11.52 -19.13
N LEU A 14 -17.49 11.95 -17.89
CA LEU A 14 -16.16 11.98 -17.27
C LEU A 14 -15.88 10.74 -16.41
N TYR A 15 -16.92 10.14 -15.83
CA TYR A 15 -16.82 9.12 -14.78
C TYR A 15 -17.67 7.86 -15.05
N ASN A 16 -18.25 7.71 -16.24
CA ASN A 16 -18.97 6.50 -16.61
C ASN A 16 -17.99 5.37 -16.96
N CYS A 17 -17.69 4.57 -15.95
CA CYS A 17 -16.88 3.36 -16.12
C CYS A 17 -17.71 2.15 -16.60
N SER A 18 -19.02 2.28 -16.89
CA SER A 18 -19.85 1.16 -17.36
C SER A 18 -19.44 0.63 -18.75
N LYS A 19 -18.61 1.38 -19.49
CA LYS A 19 -17.95 0.91 -20.73
C LYS A 19 -16.66 0.14 -20.50
N ILE A 20 -16.09 0.16 -19.30
CA ILE A 20 -14.84 -0.54 -19.00
C ILE A 20 -15.21 -1.96 -18.58
N ASN A 21 -15.26 -2.88 -19.54
CA ASN A 21 -15.50 -4.27 -19.20
C ASN A 21 -14.19 -4.89 -18.69
N ILE A 22 -14.22 -5.43 -17.48
CA ILE A 22 -13.11 -6.17 -16.86
C ILE A 22 -12.81 -7.46 -17.67
N LYS A 23 -13.53 -7.76 -18.75
CA LYS A 23 -13.20 -8.86 -19.67
C LYS A 23 -12.47 -8.41 -20.94
N ASP A 24 -12.43 -7.11 -21.23
CA ASP A 24 -11.87 -6.58 -22.50
C ASP A 24 -10.34 -6.53 -22.47
N ILE A 25 -9.73 -6.41 -21.29
CA ILE A 25 -8.26 -6.42 -21.14
C ILE A 25 -7.83 -7.87 -20.84
N PRO A 26 -7.07 -8.55 -21.72
CA PRO A 26 -6.62 -9.91 -21.48
C PRO A 26 -5.78 -9.98 -20.19
N LEU A 27 -5.91 -11.08 -19.45
CA LEU A 27 -5.22 -11.26 -18.15
C LEU A 27 -3.71 -11.03 -18.28
N GLU A 28 -3.13 -11.43 -19.41
CA GLU A 28 -1.70 -11.30 -19.72
C GLU A 28 -1.21 -9.86 -19.72
N LEU A 29 -2.06 -8.87 -20.08
CA LEU A 29 -1.72 -7.45 -20.02
C LEU A 29 -1.86 -6.84 -18.62
N ARG A 30 -2.52 -7.53 -17.69
CA ARG A 30 -2.73 -7.03 -16.32
C ARG A 30 -1.58 -7.34 -15.40
N VAL A 31 -0.86 -8.42 -15.69
CA VAL A 31 0.24 -8.89 -14.85
C VAL A 31 1.49 -8.07 -15.13
N HIS A 32 1.80 -7.16 -14.22
CA HIS A 32 3.06 -6.41 -14.26
C HIS A 32 4.14 -7.14 -13.45
N THR A 33 4.62 -8.26 -13.99
CA THR A 33 5.55 -9.17 -13.28
C THR A 33 6.80 -8.45 -12.77
N GLY A 34 7.37 -7.53 -13.57
CA GLY A 34 8.56 -6.77 -13.17
C GLY A 34 8.32 -5.84 -11.98
N LYS A 35 7.18 -5.15 -11.95
CA LYS A 35 6.81 -4.27 -10.82
C LYS A 35 6.55 -5.10 -9.56
N GLY A 36 5.88 -6.25 -9.70
CA GLY A 36 5.66 -7.18 -8.60
C GLY A 36 6.97 -7.71 -8.01
N LEU A 37 7.93 -8.10 -8.85
CA LEU A 37 9.23 -8.58 -8.40
C LEU A 37 10.00 -7.52 -7.60
N ILE A 38 10.01 -6.26 -8.08
CA ILE A 38 10.67 -5.15 -7.37
C ILE A 38 10.04 -4.94 -5.99
N VAL A 39 8.71 -4.98 -5.89
CA VAL A 39 8.00 -4.83 -4.61
C VAL A 39 8.37 -5.97 -3.65
N ILE A 40 8.40 -7.23 -4.12
CA ILE A 40 8.78 -8.38 -3.29
C ILE A 40 10.21 -8.22 -2.74
N ILE A 41 11.15 -7.80 -3.59
CA ILE A 41 12.55 -7.57 -3.18
C ILE A 41 12.61 -6.47 -2.13
N LEU A 42 11.93 -5.34 -2.33
CA LEU A 42 11.89 -4.25 -1.37
C LEU A 42 11.28 -4.68 -0.03
N CYS A 43 10.18 -5.44 -0.04
CA CYS A 43 9.58 -5.99 1.17
C CYS A 43 10.56 -6.88 1.94
N ALA A 44 11.31 -7.76 1.25
CA ALA A 44 12.29 -8.63 1.88
C ALA A 44 13.45 -7.84 2.53
N ILE A 45 13.93 -6.79 1.84
CA ILE A 45 14.96 -5.88 2.36
C ILE A 45 14.45 -5.18 3.61
N PHE A 46 13.28 -4.51 3.53
CA PHE A 46 12.72 -3.78 4.66
C PHE A 46 12.46 -4.69 5.85
N TYR A 47 11.88 -5.87 5.64
CA TYR A 47 11.63 -6.83 6.73
C TYR A 47 12.92 -7.22 7.46
N THR A 48 13.99 -7.49 6.70
CA THR A 48 15.29 -7.87 7.25
C THR A 48 15.94 -6.72 8.03
N LEU A 49 15.81 -5.48 7.57
CA LEU A 49 16.35 -4.31 8.27
C LEU A 49 15.53 -3.93 9.51
N TYR A 50 14.21 -4.13 9.47
CA TYR A 50 13.34 -3.79 10.59
C TYR A 50 13.61 -4.69 11.80
N ILE A 51 13.84 -5.99 11.64
CA ILE A 51 14.12 -6.92 12.75
C ILE A 51 15.23 -6.44 13.72
N PRO A 52 16.46 -6.15 13.27
CA PRO A 52 17.52 -5.67 14.16
C PRO A 52 17.23 -4.26 14.70
N CYS A 53 16.52 -3.43 13.94
CA CYS A 53 16.09 -2.11 14.41
C CYS A 53 15.12 -2.23 15.59
N SER A 54 14.10 -3.09 15.48
CA SER A 54 13.15 -3.41 16.55
C SER A 54 13.86 -3.91 17.80
N PHE A 55 14.85 -4.79 17.63
CA PHE A 55 15.62 -5.34 18.75
C PHE A 55 16.40 -4.24 19.48
N SER A 56 17.03 -3.33 18.75
CA SER A 56 17.75 -2.17 19.31
C SER A 56 16.80 -1.22 20.06
N LEU A 57 15.64 -0.91 19.47
CA LEU A 57 14.63 -0.05 20.08
C LEU A 57 14.02 -0.67 21.35
N TRP A 58 13.84 -1.99 21.36
CA TRP A 58 13.25 -2.69 22.51
C TRP A 58 14.10 -2.56 23.78
N LYS A 59 15.43 -2.51 23.63
CA LYS A 59 16.36 -2.28 24.74
C LYS A 59 16.13 -0.93 25.44
N HIS A 60 15.61 0.07 24.74
CA HIS A 60 15.39 1.43 25.25
C HIS A 60 13.91 1.78 25.45
N LYS A 61 13.03 0.78 25.56
CA LYS A 61 11.56 0.96 25.65
C LYS A 61 11.06 1.84 26.80
N GLU A 62 11.88 2.08 27.81
CA GLU A 62 11.52 2.90 28.98
C GLU A 62 11.33 4.37 28.61
N ASN A 63 12.01 4.82 27.55
CA ASN A 63 11.83 6.15 27.00
C ASN A 63 10.57 6.20 26.13
N ALA A 64 9.69 7.18 26.39
CA ALA A 64 8.43 7.34 25.66
C ALA A 64 8.62 7.47 24.13
N CYS A 65 9.70 8.13 23.69
CA CYS A 65 10.04 8.28 22.27
C CYS A 65 10.34 6.92 21.60
N TYR A 66 11.14 6.07 22.24
CA TYR A 66 11.46 4.73 21.73
C TYR A 66 10.24 3.82 21.70
N LYS A 67 9.31 3.99 22.65
CA LYS A 67 8.03 3.29 22.66
C LYS A 67 7.15 3.67 21.45
N LEU A 68 7.09 4.96 21.10
CA LEU A 68 6.40 5.41 19.88
C LEU A 68 7.06 4.85 18.61
N MET A 69 8.39 4.86 18.54
CA MET A 69 9.12 4.25 17.41
C MET A 69 8.84 2.75 17.24
N LEU A 70 8.70 2.01 18.36
CA LEU A 70 8.29 0.59 18.31
C LEU A 70 6.87 0.39 17.77
N TYR A 71 5.92 1.28 18.10
CA TYR A 71 4.57 1.20 17.55
C TYR A 71 4.54 1.50 16.05
N ILE A 72 5.31 2.48 15.59
CA ILE A 72 5.46 2.78 14.16
C ILE A 72 6.04 1.57 13.44
N CYS A 73 7.09 0.96 14.00
CA CYS A 73 7.68 -0.27 13.49
C CYS A 73 6.67 -1.43 13.37
N ALA A 74 5.80 -1.61 14.36
CA ALA A 74 4.75 -2.63 14.30
C ALA A 74 3.72 -2.34 13.19
N ILE A 75 3.34 -1.07 13.00
CA ILE A 75 2.42 -0.66 11.93
C ILE A 75 3.08 -0.90 10.56
N ASP A 76 4.34 -0.52 10.38
CA ASP A 76 5.07 -0.71 9.13
C ASP A 76 5.21 -2.19 8.76
N LEU A 77 5.56 -3.05 9.72
CA LEU A 77 5.62 -4.50 9.51
C LEU A 77 4.24 -5.10 9.17
N SER A 78 3.16 -4.59 9.77
CA SER A 78 1.80 -5.02 9.44
C SER A 78 1.36 -4.58 8.05
N ALA A 79 1.77 -3.39 7.62
CA ALA A 79 1.47 -2.85 6.29
C ALA A 79 2.23 -3.60 5.19
N ILE A 80 3.44 -4.08 5.47
CA ILE A 80 4.21 -4.93 4.53
C ILE A 80 3.54 -6.30 4.31
N TRP A 81 2.73 -6.77 5.27
CA TRP A 81 2.04 -8.07 5.19
C TRP A 81 0.63 -8.00 4.55
N CYS A 82 0.03 -6.81 4.45
CA CYS A 82 -1.27 -6.58 3.80
C CYS A 82 -1.13 -6.39 2.28
#